data_AF-A0A7Y3D2W6-F1
#
_entry.id   AF-A0A7Y3D2W6-F1
#
_cell.length_a   1.000
_cell.length_b   1.000
_cell.length_c   1.000
_cell.angle_alpha   90.00
_cell.angle_beta   90.00
_cell.angle_gamma   90.00
#
_symmetry.space_group_name_H-M   'P 1'
#
loop_
_entity.id
_entity.type
_entity.pdbx_description
1 polymer ?
#
loop_
_entity_poly.entity_id
_entity_poly.type
_entity_poly.pdbx_seq_one_letter_code
_entity_poly.pdbx_strand_id
1 'polypeptide(L)'
;MKRREFINQTAAATSLVTLGGMGLSSFSLAKTTKITILHTNDVHSHIDPFGPDHGRNPNQGGVSRRAKLIERYREENPNTLLLDAGDIFQGTPYFNYYGGELEFKLMSMLKYDLATIGNHDFDNGIDGLYKQLPNAKFEFVSANYDFSNTIMDSHVKPYKVFRKGRIRIGVFGLGIELKGLVEKKMYKETKYLDPIEIAQDMTKTLKE
;
A
#
# COMPACT_ATOMS: atom_id res chain seq x y z
N MET A 1 -38.61 -1.64 66.36
CA MET A 1 -37.32 -1.20 65.80
C MET A 1 -37.09 0.26 66.15
N LYS A 2 -35.89 0.64 66.61
CA LYS A 2 -35.58 2.03 66.96
C LYS A 2 -35.32 2.82 65.67
N ARG A 3 -35.98 3.96 65.49
CA ARG A 3 -35.89 4.84 64.29
C ARG A 3 -34.44 5.13 63.85
N ARG A 4 -33.52 5.22 64.81
CA ARG A 4 -32.09 5.47 64.57
C ARG A 4 -31.36 4.28 63.93
N GLU A 5 -31.73 3.06 64.28
CA GLU A 5 -31.15 1.84 63.68
C GLU A 5 -31.61 1.67 62.24
N PHE A 6 -32.89 1.93 61.97
CA PHE A 6 -33.44 1.88 60.61
C PHE A 6 -32.73 2.87 59.68
N ILE A 7 -32.59 4.14 60.09
CA ILE A 7 -31.91 5.17 59.28
C ILE A 7 -30.45 4.80 59.01
N ASN A 8 -29.72 4.30 60.02
CA ASN A 8 -28.32 3.91 59.85
C ASN A 8 -28.16 2.69 58.92
N GLN A 9 -29.07 1.71 59.02
CA GLN A 9 -29.06 0.52 58.16
C GLN A 9 -29.45 0.85 56.71
N THR A 10 -30.44 1.72 56.51
CA THR A 10 -30.85 2.18 55.18
C THR A 10 -29.74 2.99 54.51
N ALA A 11 -29.10 3.92 55.23
CA ALA A 11 -27.99 4.71 54.69
C ALA A 11 -26.80 3.84 54.27
N ALA A 12 -26.41 2.88 55.11
CA ALA A 12 -25.33 1.94 54.81
C ALA A 12 -25.63 1.08 53.56
N ALA A 13 -26.87 0.57 53.45
CA ALA A 13 -27.31 -0.21 52.28
C ALA A 13 -27.30 0.62 50.98
N THR A 14 -27.73 1.89 51.03
CA THR A 14 -27.70 2.77 49.86
C THR A 14 -26.27 3.06 49.40
N SER A 15 -25.34 3.32 50.33
CA SER A 15 -23.92 3.54 50.00
C SER A 15 -23.25 2.32 49.36
N LEU A 16 -23.58 1.10 49.82
CA LEU A 16 -23.07 -0.15 49.26
C LEU A 16 -23.59 -0.41 47.84
N VAL A 17 -24.84 -0.05 47.55
CA VAL A 17 -25.42 -0.18 46.19
C VAL A 17 -24.82 0.86 45.24
N THR A 18 -24.59 2.10 45.68
CA THR A 18 -23.96 3.13 44.86
C THR A 18 -22.47 2.87 44.59
N LEU A 19 -21.74 2.29 45.54
CA LEU A 19 -20.33 1.91 45.36
C LEU A 19 -20.18 0.60 44.58
N GLY A 20 -21.11 -0.35 44.73
CA GLY A 20 -21.12 -1.61 43.98
C GLY A 20 -21.52 -1.44 42.50
N GLY A 21 -22.32 -0.43 42.18
CA GLY A 21 -22.78 -0.16 40.81
C GLY A 21 -21.75 0.50 39.89
N MET A 22 -20.67 1.07 40.42
CA MET A 22 -19.64 1.77 39.64
C MET A 22 -18.50 0.87 39.13
N GLY A 23 -18.50 -0.43 39.47
CA GLY A 23 -17.34 -1.31 39.28
C GLY A 23 -17.24 -2.08 37.95
N LEU A 24 -18.19 -1.97 37.02
CA LEU A 24 -18.29 -2.94 35.90
C LEU A 24 -18.53 -2.33 34.51
N SER A 25 -17.99 -1.15 34.20
CA SER A 25 -18.09 -0.54 32.85
C SER A 25 -16.79 -0.46 32.06
N SER A 26 -15.74 -1.21 32.44
CA SER A 26 -14.43 -1.14 31.74
C SER A 26 -14.04 -2.37 30.92
N PHE A 27 -14.99 -3.23 30.55
CA PHE A 27 -14.76 -4.17 29.44
C PHE A 27 -15.26 -3.55 28.13
N SER A 28 -14.56 -2.51 27.66
CA SER A 28 -14.56 -2.23 26.23
C SER A 28 -13.90 -3.45 25.58
N LEU A 29 -14.67 -4.29 24.88
CA LEU A 29 -14.09 -5.28 23.98
C LEU A 29 -13.09 -4.53 23.11
N ALA A 30 -11.82 -4.91 23.16
CA ALA A 30 -10.78 -4.28 22.37
C ALA A 30 -11.25 -4.27 20.91
N LYS A 31 -11.60 -3.08 20.40
CA LYS A 31 -12.21 -2.97 19.06
C LYS A 31 -11.20 -3.45 18.04
N THR A 32 -11.41 -4.65 17.51
CA THR A 32 -10.56 -5.23 16.47
C THR A 32 -10.55 -4.30 15.27
N THR A 33 -9.36 -3.91 14.83
CA THR A 33 -9.18 -3.09 13.63
C THR A 33 -8.86 -4.02 12.47
N LYS A 34 -9.81 -4.21 11.56
CA LYS A 34 -9.56 -4.96 10.32
C LYS A 34 -8.82 -4.05 9.34
N ILE A 35 -7.65 -4.48 8.87
CA ILE A 35 -6.93 -3.85 7.76
C ILE A 35 -7.11 -4.73 6.53
N THR A 36 -7.40 -4.12 5.38
CA THR A 36 -7.41 -4.81 4.09
C THR A 36 -6.22 -4.30 3.28
N ILE A 37 -5.39 -5.20 2.78
CA ILE A 37 -4.32 -4.87 1.84
C ILE A 37 -4.68 -5.52 0.52
N LEU A 38 -4.95 -4.70 -0.49
CA LEU A 38 -5.06 -5.10 -1.88
C LEU A 38 -3.70 -4.85 -2.53
N HIS A 39 -3.29 -5.74 -3.42
CA HIS A 39 -2.09 -5.52 -4.21
C HIS A 39 -2.28 -5.96 -5.65
N THR A 40 -1.50 -5.33 -6.54
CA THR A 40 -1.19 -5.84 -7.87
C THR A 40 0.32 -5.87 -8.07
N ASN A 41 0.74 -6.54 -9.12
CA ASN A 41 2.13 -6.67 -9.57
C ASN A 41 2.06 -7.13 -11.03
N ASP A 42 3.12 -6.86 -11.81
CA ASP A 42 3.28 -7.38 -13.17
C ASP A 42 2.04 -7.12 -14.05
N VAL A 43 1.46 -5.92 -13.92
CA VAL A 43 0.26 -5.53 -14.67
C VAL A 43 0.60 -5.44 -16.15
N HIS A 44 1.84 -5.09 -16.48
CA HIS A 44 2.37 -5.17 -17.83
C HIS A 44 1.49 -4.49 -18.89
N SER A 45 1.00 -3.29 -18.57
CA SER A 45 0.12 -2.51 -19.45
C SER A 45 -1.18 -3.27 -19.89
N HIS A 46 -1.61 -4.31 -19.17
CA HIS A 46 -2.86 -5.03 -19.47
C HIS A 46 -4.08 -4.25 -18.99
N ILE A 47 -4.46 -3.26 -19.79
CA ILE A 47 -5.58 -2.36 -19.51
C ILE A 47 -6.92 -3.02 -19.79
N ASP A 48 -7.01 -3.75 -20.91
CA ASP A 48 -8.19 -4.53 -21.27
C ASP A 48 -8.11 -5.97 -20.75
N PRO A 49 -9.25 -6.67 -20.65
CA PRO A 49 -9.24 -8.10 -20.39
C PRO A 49 -8.49 -8.86 -21.49
N PHE A 50 -7.86 -9.97 -21.11
CA PHE A 50 -7.32 -10.93 -22.06
C PHE A 50 -8.44 -11.46 -22.97
N GLY A 51 -8.10 -11.68 -24.25
CA GLY A 51 -9.02 -12.24 -25.22
C GLY A 51 -9.49 -13.67 -24.89
N PRO A 52 -10.54 -14.17 -25.55
CA PRO A 52 -11.08 -15.51 -25.29
C PRO A 52 -10.08 -16.63 -25.62
N ASP A 53 -9.17 -16.40 -26.56
CA ASP A 53 -8.17 -17.38 -27.00
C ASP A 53 -6.85 -17.30 -26.22
N HIS A 54 -6.77 -16.48 -25.18
CA HIS A 54 -5.54 -16.34 -24.39
C HIS A 54 -5.26 -17.62 -23.60
N GLY A 55 -4.07 -18.20 -23.78
CA GLY A 55 -3.78 -19.57 -23.32
C GLY A 55 -3.91 -19.79 -21.80
N ARG A 56 -3.53 -18.82 -20.97
CA ARG A 56 -3.55 -18.97 -19.50
C ARG A 56 -4.73 -18.28 -18.82
N ASN A 57 -5.15 -17.14 -19.34
CA ASN A 57 -6.05 -16.20 -18.66
C ASN A 57 -7.26 -15.79 -19.54
N PRO A 58 -7.94 -16.71 -20.25
CA PRO A 58 -8.96 -16.34 -21.22
C PRO A 58 -10.09 -15.53 -20.56
N ASN A 59 -10.43 -14.38 -21.14
CA ASN A 59 -11.44 -13.45 -20.63
C ASN A 59 -11.20 -12.94 -19.20
N GLN A 60 -9.98 -12.98 -18.65
CA GLN A 60 -9.68 -12.47 -17.31
C GLN A 60 -9.00 -11.08 -17.37
N GLY A 61 -8.77 -10.45 -16.21
CA GLY A 61 -8.04 -9.17 -16.13
C GLY A 61 -8.85 -7.93 -16.52
N GLY A 62 -8.14 -6.86 -16.88
CA GLY A 62 -8.69 -5.57 -17.25
C GLY A 62 -8.88 -4.59 -16.09
N VAL A 63 -8.48 -3.33 -16.30
CA VAL A 63 -8.52 -2.24 -15.30
C VAL A 63 -9.93 -1.97 -14.82
N SER A 64 -10.93 -1.99 -15.71
CA SER A 64 -12.33 -1.72 -15.35
C SER A 64 -12.87 -2.73 -14.32
N ARG A 65 -12.58 -4.02 -14.49
CA ARG A 65 -13.00 -5.07 -13.55
C ARG A 65 -12.24 -4.95 -12.23
N ARG A 66 -10.94 -4.67 -12.30
CA ARG A 66 -10.12 -4.38 -11.12
C ARG A 66 -10.67 -3.19 -10.34
N ALA A 67 -11.07 -2.11 -11.01
CA ALA A 67 -11.66 -0.93 -10.37
C ALA A 67 -12.91 -1.29 -9.58
N LYS A 68 -13.79 -2.14 -10.13
CA LYS A 68 -15.01 -2.57 -9.44
C LYS A 68 -14.71 -3.38 -8.17
N LEU A 69 -13.71 -4.26 -8.21
CA LEU A 69 -13.29 -5.03 -7.04
C LEU A 69 -12.66 -4.13 -5.97
N ILE A 70 -11.79 -3.20 -6.37
CA ILE A 70 -11.16 -2.24 -5.45
C ILE A 70 -12.22 -1.39 -4.75
N GLU A 71 -13.19 -0.86 -5.51
CA GLU A 71 -14.29 -0.06 -4.96
C GLU A 71 -15.08 -0.86 -3.92
N ARG A 72 -15.51 -2.08 -4.26
CA ARG A 72 -16.23 -2.97 -3.33
C ARG A 72 -15.46 -3.16 -2.02
N TYR A 73 -14.17 -3.51 -2.08
CA TYR A 73 -13.40 -3.76 -0.85
C TYR A 73 -13.16 -2.49 -0.02
N ARG A 74 -13.11 -1.33 -0.65
CA ARG A 74 -13.04 -0.03 0.06
C ARG A 74 -14.35 0.34 0.72
N GLU A 75 -15.49 0.03 0.10
CA GLU A 75 -16.81 0.19 0.70
C GLU A 75 -16.98 -0.75 1.91
N GLU A 76 -16.53 -2.01 1.79
CA GLU A 76 -16.57 -2.99 2.89
C GLU A 76 -15.66 -2.64 4.06
N ASN A 77 -14.49 -2.03 3.78
CA ASN A 77 -13.54 -1.63 4.80
C ASN A 77 -12.82 -0.31 4.44
N PRO A 78 -13.09 0.81 5.13
CA PRO A 78 -12.38 2.07 4.89
C PRO A 78 -10.90 1.99 5.28
N ASN A 79 -10.48 1.01 6.09
CA ASN A 79 -9.07 0.75 6.41
C ASN A 79 -8.38 -0.11 5.33
N THR A 80 -8.63 0.20 4.06
CA THR A 80 -8.02 -0.48 2.91
C THR A 80 -6.80 0.28 2.39
N LEU A 81 -5.74 -0.45 2.06
CA LEU A 81 -4.59 0.01 1.27
C LEU A 81 -4.58 -0.72 -0.08
N LEU A 82 -4.22 -0.02 -1.14
CA LEU A 82 -3.99 -0.57 -2.47
C LEU A 82 -2.54 -0.29 -2.87
N LEU A 83 -1.76 -1.36 -3.06
CA LEU A 83 -0.33 -1.30 -3.35
C LEU A 83 -0.02 -1.90 -4.72
N ASP A 84 1.07 -1.48 -5.35
CA ASP A 84 1.61 -2.13 -6.55
C ASP A 84 3.07 -2.55 -6.36
N ALA A 85 3.42 -3.76 -6.80
CA ALA A 85 4.75 -4.33 -6.64
C ALA A 85 5.71 -4.07 -7.82
N GLY A 86 5.36 -3.19 -8.77
CA GLY A 86 6.18 -2.86 -9.93
C GLY A 86 5.85 -3.69 -11.16
N ASP A 87 6.59 -3.44 -12.23
CA ASP A 87 6.31 -3.96 -13.59
C ASP A 87 4.90 -3.56 -14.03
N ILE A 88 4.64 -2.26 -13.88
CA ILE A 88 3.41 -1.58 -14.29
C ILE A 88 3.40 -1.47 -15.82
N PHE A 89 4.56 -1.12 -16.37
CA PHE A 89 4.80 -0.89 -17.79
C PHE A 89 5.11 -2.17 -18.56
N GLN A 90 5.27 -2.01 -19.89
CA GLN A 90 5.60 -3.02 -20.90
C GLN A 90 4.66 -4.22 -20.96
N GLY A 91 4.19 -4.60 -22.16
CA GLY A 91 3.47 -5.87 -22.35
C GLY A 91 2.30 -5.81 -23.34
N THR A 92 1.77 -4.61 -23.58
CA THR A 92 0.75 -4.38 -24.63
C THR A 92 1.11 -3.16 -25.47
N PRO A 93 0.50 -2.98 -26.66
CA PRO A 93 0.72 -1.80 -27.50
C PRO A 93 0.39 -0.45 -26.82
N TYR A 94 -0.38 -0.45 -25.73
CA TYR A 94 -0.67 0.77 -24.97
C TYR A 94 0.62 1.42 -24.46
N PHE A 95 1.53 0.65 -23.87
CA PHE A 95 2.81 1.19 -23.41
C PHE A 95 3.65 1.76 -24.54
N ASN A 96 3.72 1.06 -25.68
CA ASN A 96 4.50 1.51 -26.84
C ASN A 96 3.99 2.85 -27.41
N TYR A 97 2.67 3.07 -27.34
CA TYR A 97 2.05 4.28 -27.88
C TYR A 97 2.02 5.45 -26.89
N TYR A 98 1.68 5.18 -25.62
CA TYR A 98 1.48 6.21 -24.59
C TYR A 98 2.68 6.39 -23.64
N GLY A 99 3.67 5.50 -23.72
CA GLY A 99 4.92 5.60 -22.98
C GLY A 99 4.79 5.55 -21.45
N GLY A 100 3.71 4.97 -20.91
CA GLY A 100 3.44 4.87 -19.47
C GLY A 100 2.43 5.90 -18.92
N GLU A 101 2.04 6.90 -19.72
CA GLU A 101 1.08 7.94 -19.30
C GLU A 101 -0.28 7.34 -18.89
N LEU A 102 -0.78 6.42 -19.71
CA LEU A 102 -2.10 5.83 -19.55
C LEU A 102 -2.18 4.97 -18.29
N GLU A 103 -1.15 4.17 -18.04
CA GLU A 103 -1.03 3.29 -16.88
C GLU A 103 -1.09 4.09 -15.57
N PHE A 104 -0.28 5.15 -15.46
CA PHE A 104 -0.27 6.00 -14.26
C PHE A 104 -1.56 6.80 -14.08
N LYS A 105 -2.18 7.28 -15.17
CA LYS A 105 -3.51 7.92 -15.09
C LYS A 105 -4.55 6.95 -14.56
N LEU A 106 -4.57 5.71 -15.05
CA LEU A 106 -5.49 4.68 -14.59
C LEU A 106 -5.24 4.29 -13.13
N MET A 107 -3.99 4.04 -12.74
CA MET A 107 -3.65 3.78 -11.32
C MET A 107 -4.05 4.94 -10.41
N SER A 108 -3.88 6.18 -10.87
CA SER A 108 -4.33 7.37 -10.15
C SER A 108 -5.85 7.44 -10.02
N MET A 109 -6.61 7.08 -11.06
CA MET A 109 -8.07 6.96 -10.99
C MET A 109 -8.52 5.86 -10.03
N LEU A 110 -7.78 4.74 -10.00
CA LEU A 110 -7.97 3.64 -9.03
C LEU A 110 -7.46 4.01 -7.63
N LYS A 111 -6.84 5.18 -7.45
CA LYS A 111 -6.33 5.71 -6.18
C LYS A 111 -5.35 4.75 -5.49
N TYR A 112 -4.35 4.23 -6.20
CA TYR A 112 -3.27 3.47 -5.56
C TYR A 112 -2.64 4.29 -4.41
N ASP A 113 -2.29 3.64 -3.30
CA ASP A 113 -1.72 4.30 -2.13
C ASP A 113 -0.19 4.40 -2.21
N LEU A 114 0.45 3.42 -2.86
CA LEU A 114 1.89 3.30 -3.03
C LEU A 114 2.23 2.31 -4.16
N ALA A 115 3.36 2.50 -4.82
CA ALA A 115 3.96 1.51 -5.70
C ALA A 115 5.46 1.37 -5.45
N THR A 116 6.06 0.24 -5.82
CA THR A 116 7.51 0.11 -6.04
C THR A 116 7.80 0.05 -7.54
N ILE A 117 9.08 -0.01 -7.89
CA ILE A 117 9.58 0.01 -9.27
C ILE A 117 10.15 -1.37 -9.61
N GLY A 118 9.64 -1.99 -10.67
CA GLY A 118 10.15 -3.22 -11.25
C GLY A 118 11.19 -2.96 -12.35
N ASN A 119 11.67 -4.01 -13.02
CA ASN A 119 12.66 -3.88 -14.10
C ASN A 119 12.03 -3.30 -15.38
N HIS A 120 10.80 -3.68 -15.72
CA HIS A 120 10.13 -3.21 -16.94
C HIS A 120 9.70 -1.74 -16.86
N ASP A 121 9.66 -1.16 -15.65
CA ASP A 121 9.41 0.27 -15.47
C ASP A 121 10.56 1.14 -16.02
N PHE A 122 11.72 0.54 -16.32
CA PHE A 122 12.86 1.18 -17.00
C PHE A 122 12.87 0.98 -18.52
N ASP A 123 11.87 0.34 -19.14
CA ASP A 123 11.94 -0.02 -20.58
C ASP A 123 11.99 1.18 -21.53
N ASN A 124 11.40 2.32 -21.14
CA ASN A 124 11.56 3.61 -21.85
C ASN A 124 12.71 4.46 -21.29
N GLY A 125 13.62 3.83 -20.53
CA GLY A 125 14.64 4.48 -19.75
C GLY A 125 14.10 5.19 -18.52
N ILE A 126 15.01 5.54 -17.62
CA ILE A 126 14.73 6.34 -16.43
C ILE A 126 14.13 7.71 -16.80
N ASP A 127 14.52 8.27 -17.96
CA ASP A 127 13.91 9.50 -18.53
C ASP A 127 12.44 9.30 -18.88
N GLY A 128 12.08 8.14 -19.44
CA GLY A 128 10.71 7.76 -19.71
C GLY A 128 9.89 7.64 -18.43
N LEU A 129 10.40 6.91 -17.43
CA LEU A 129 9.76 6.78 -16.12
C LEU A 129 9.53 8.14 -15.47
N TYR A 130 10.57 8.96 -15.39
CA TYR A 130 10.52 10.31 -14.82
C TYR A 130 9.48 11.19 -15.51
N LYS A 131 9.45 11.16 -16.85
CA LYS A 131 8.48 11.92 -17.66
C LYS A 131 7.04 11.60 -17.29
N GLN A 132 6.74 10.38 -16.84
CA GLN A 132 5.38 9.98 -16.49
C GLN A 132 4.97 10.30 -15.05
N LEU A 133 5.90 10.58 -14.14
CA LEU A 133 5.59 10.88 -12.73
C LEU A 133 4.48 11.93 -12.51
N PRO A 134 4.33 13.00 -13.32
CA PRO A 134 3.22 13.95 -13.17
C PRO A 134 1.82 13.32 -13.28
N ASN A 135 1.71 12.15 -13.92
CA ASN A 135 0.46 11.40 -14.05
C ASN A 135 0.17 10.49 -12.86
N ALA A 136 1.15 10.22 -11.99
CA ALA A 136 0.99 9.41 -10.79
C ALA A 136 0.55 10.28 -9.60
N LYS A 137 -0.69 10.08 -9.14
CA LYS A 137 -1.25 10.70 -7.92
C LYS A 137 -0.96 9.87 -6.65
N PHE A 138 0.08 9.06 -6.72
CA PHE A 138 0.57 8.18 -5.68
C PHE A 138 2.09 8.28 -5.63
N GLU A 139 2.69 7.81 -4.54
CA GLU A 139 4.15 7.87 -4.36
C GLU A 139 4.80 6.54 -4.75
N PHE A 140 6.07 6.61 -5.14
CA PHE A 140 6.92 5.44 -5.31
C PHE A 140 7.82 5.24 -4.09
N VAL A 141 8.04 3.97 -3.73
CA VAL A 141 9.07 3.59 -2.78
C VAL A 141 10.04 2.57 -3.38
N SER A 142 11.31 2.68 -3.02
CA SER A 142 12.33 1.65 -3.22
C SER A 142 13.43 1.93 -2.21
N ALA A 143 13.75 0.92 -1.39
CA ALA A 143 14.77 1.03 -0.36
C ALA A 143 16.16 0.62 -0.89
N ASN A 144 16.23 -0.21 -1.92
CA ASN A 144 17.47 -0.80 -2.42
C ASN A 144 17.89 -0.30 -3.81
N TYR A 145 17.15 0.64 -4.41
CA TYR A 145 17.64 1.43 -5.53
C TYR A 145 18.07 2.81 -5.02
N ASP A 146 19.34 3.13 -5.19
CA ASP A 146 19.88 4.47 -4.92
C ASP A 146 19.86 5.30 -6.22
N PHE A 147 18.99 6.31 -6.22
CA PHE A 147 18.75 7.24 -7.32
C PHE A 147 19.51 8.57 -7.19
N SER A 148 20.36 8.76 -6.18
CA SER A 148 21.01 10.04 -5.82
C SER A 148 21.76 10.72 -6.97
N ASN A 149 22.22 9.96 -7.96
CA ASN A 149 22.95 10.48 -9.12
C ASN A 149 22.13 10.41 -10.42
N THR A 150 20.81 10.41 -10.30
CA THR A 150 19.88 10.28 -11.42
C THR A 150 18.80 11.36 -11.36
N ILE A 151 18.03 11.49 -12.44
CA ILE A 151 16.87 12.38 -12.49
C ILE A 151 15.73 11.97 -11.55
N MET A 152 15.76 10.72 -11.04
CA MET A 152 14.77 10.20 -10.08
C MET A 152 15.14 10.52 -8.63
N ASP A 153 16.25 11.23 -8.39
CA ASP A 153 16.63 11.67 -7.05
C ASP A 153 15.47 12.44 -6.40
N SER A 154 15.24 12.18 -5.11
CA SER A 154 14.12 12.71 -4.30
C SER A 154 12.69 12.31 -4.73
N HIS A 155 12.50 11.63 -5.86
CA HIS A 155 11.17 11.19 -6.33
C HIS A 155 10.73 9.83 -5.79
N VAL A 156 11.67 9.05 -5.26
CA VAL A 156 11.44 7.73 -4.68
C VAL A 156 11.92 7.73 -3.24
N LYS A 157 11.04 7.40 -2.30
CA LYS A 157 11.38 7.31 -0.88
C LYS A 157 11.78 5.87 -0.52
N PRO A 158 12.60 5.64 0.51
CA PRO A 158 12.91 4.28 0.93
C PRO A 158 11.67 3.54 1.47
N TYR A 159 10.77 4.26 2.13
CA TYR A 159 9.56 3.70 2.72
C TYR A 159 8.48 4.77 2.92
N LYS A 160 7.28 4.33 3.30
CA LYS A 160 6.17 5.16 3.76
C LYS A 160 5.44 4.50 4.93
N VAL A 161 5.02 5.29 5.90
CA VAL A 161 4.19 4.83 7.03
C VAL A 161 2.76 5.32 6.85
N PHE A 162 1.82 4.39 6.79
CA PHE A 162 0.39 4.67 6.77
C PHE A 162 -0.21 4.54 8.17
N ARG A 163 -1.28 5.29 8.41
CA ARG A 163 -2.12 5.13 9.61
C ARG A 163 -3.53 4.73 9.18
N LYS A 164 -4.00 3.57 9.62
CA LYS A 164 -5.36 3.06 9.37
C LYS A 164 -6.00 2.73 10.72
N GLY A 165 -6.93 3.59 11.15
CA GLY A 165 -7.43 3.59 12.52
C GLY A 165 -6.30 3.80 13.54
N ARG A 166 -6.13 2.85 14.45
CA ARG A 166 -5.06 2.85 15.47
C ARG A 166 -3.78 2.13 15.05
N ILE A 167 -3.74 1.56 13.84
CA ILE A 167 -2.60 0.76 13.35
C ILE A 167 -1.70 1.65 12.48
N ARG A 168 -0.40 1.59 12.74
CA ARG A 168 0.66 2.12 11.85
C ARG A 168 1.17 0.98 10.98
N ILE A 169 1.35 1.23 9.69
CA ILE A 169 1.78 0.24 8.69
C ILE A 169 2.97 0.84 7.94
N GLY A 170 4.18 0.34 8.20
CA GLY A 170 5.36 0.69 7.43
C GLY A 170 5.44 -0.16 6.16
N VAL A 171 5.66 0.48 5.01
CA VAL A 171 5.76 -0.16 3.70
C VAL A 171 7.03 0.34 3.01
N PHE A 172 7.88 -0.57 2.57
CA PHE A 172 9.08 -0.28 1.77
C PHE A 172 9.12 -1.21 0.56
N GLY A 173 9.75 -0.75 -0.52
CA GLY A 173 9.89 -1.50 -1.77
C GLY A 173 11.28 -2.09 -1.91
N LEU A 174 11.39 -3.24 -2.56
CA LEU A 174 12.66 -3.84 -2.96
C LEU A 174 12.58 -4.19 -4.45
N GLY A 175 13.54 -3.69 -5.23
CA GLY A 175 13.71 -4.03 -6.64
C GLY A 175 14.67 -5.20 -6.84
N ILE A 176 14.65 -5.75 -8.05
CA ILE A 176 15.55 -6.81 -8.52
C ILE A 176 16.88 -6.24 -9.03
N GLU A 177 17.94 -7.05 -9.12
CA GLU A 177 19.18 -6.58 -9.75
C GLU A 177 18.95 -6.30 -11.25
N LEU A 178 19.12 -5.03 -11.65
CA LEU A 178 18.89 -4.59 -13.03
C LEU A 178 19.97 -5.09 -14.01
N LYS A 179 21.18 -5.37 -13.51
CA LYS A 179 22.30 -5.81 -14.35
C LYS A 179 21.99 -7.19 -14.93
N GLY A 180 21.92 -7.26 -16.26
CA GLY A 180 21.59 -8.49 -16.99
C GLY A 180 20.11 -8.63 -17.35
N LEU A 181 19.23 -7.81 -16.77
CA LEU A 181 17.80 -7.74 -17.12
C LEU A 181 17.47 -6.47 -17.93
N VAL A 182 18.12 -5.36 -17.59
CA VAL A 182 17.91 -4.06 -18.22
C VAL A 182 19.24 -3.55 -18.77
N GLU A 183 19.22 -2.92 -19.95
CA GLU A 183 20.42 -2.29 -20.49
C GLU A 183 20.91 -1.15 -19.60
N LYS A 184 22.24 -1.04 -19.38
CA LYS A 184 22.84 -0.03 -18.49
C LYS A 184 22.41 1.40 -18.82
N LYS A 185 22.21 1.72 -20.11
CA LYS A 185 21.77 3.05 -20.57
C LYS A 185 20.36 3.43 -20.06
N MET A 186 19.53 2.45 -19.74
CA MET A 186 18.13 2.69 -19.34
C MET A 186 18.03 3.07 -17.86
N TYR A 187 18.79 2.45 -16.97
CA TYR A 187 18.79 2.80 -15.54
C TYR A 187 19.94 3.71 -15.11
N LYS A 188 20.87 4.02 -16.02
CA LYS A 188 21.99 4.95 -15.86
C LYS A 188 22.72 4.75 -14.52
N GLU A 189 22.89 5.80 -13.71
CA GLU A 189 23.62 5.79 -12.44
C GLU A 189 22.84 5.17 -11.27
N THR A 190 21.64 4.63 -11.49
CA THR A 190 20.88 3.91 -10.45
C THR A 190 21.74 2.78 -9.90
N LYS A 191 21.98 2.79 -8.59
CA LYS A 191 22.74 1.75 -7.91
C LYS A 191 21.80 0.75 -7.27
N TYR A 192 22.18 -0.52 -7.36
CA TYR A 192 21.51 -1.62 -6.67
C TYR A 192 22.24 -1.90 -5.35
N LEU A 193 21.47 -1.98 -4.27
CA LEU A 193 21.93 -2.38 -2.94
C LEU A 193 21.39 -3.79 -2.63
N ASP A 194 22.11 -4.54 -1.79
CA ASP A 194 21.69 -5.89 -1.41
C ASP A 194 20.29 -5.85 -0.76
N PRO A 195 19.29 -6.55 -1.31
CA PRO A 195 17.92 -6.43 -0.84
C PRO A 195 17.71 -7.07 0.53
N ILE A 196 18.55 -8.04 0.93
CA ILE A 196 18.44 -8.72 2.22
C ILE A 196 18.93 -7.80 3.33
N GLU A 197 20.10 -7.21 3.16
CA GLU A 197 20.67 -6.23 4.09
C GLU A 197 19.72 -5.03 4.27
N ILE A 198 19.25 -4.46 3.16
CA ILE A 198 18.32 -3.32 3.18
C ILE A 198 16.99 -3.69 3.83
N ALA A 199 16.44 -4.88 3.59
CA ALA A 199 15.21 -5.32 4.24
C ALA A 199 15.35 -5.41 5.77
N GLN A 200 16.50 -5.87 6.26
CA GLN A 200 16.80 -5.94 7.69
C GLN A 200 16.88 -4.53 8.29
N ASP A 201 17.59 -3.62 7.63
CA ASP A 201 17.73 -2.21 8.07
C ASP A 201 16.38 -1.48 8.08
N MET A 202 15.57 -1.64 7.03
CA MET A 202 14.22 -1.05 6.97
C MET A 202 13.31 -1.62 8.04
N THR A 203 13.37 -2.93 8.28
CA THR A 203 12.59 -3.57 9.35
C THR A 203 12.97 -3.06 10.73
N LYS A 204 14.26 -2.82 10.99
CA LYS A 204 14.73 -2.20 12.23
C LYS A 204 14.22 -0.76 12.34
N THR A 205 14.42 0.03 11.30
CA THR A 205 14.03 1.45 11.22
C THR A 205 12.53 1.65 11.45
N LEU A 206 11.69 0.79 10.88
CA LEU A 206 10.22 0.90 10.97
C LEU A 206 9.63 0.34 12.28
N LYS A 207 10.43 -0.32 13.11
CA LYS A 207 10.00 -0.81 14.43
C LYS A 207 10.17 0.24 15.53
N GLU A 208 11.12 1.15 15.38
CA GLU A 208 11.39 2.26 16.31
C GLU A 208 10.31 3.37 16.17
#